data_AF-A0A699YZX4-F1
#
_entry.id   AF-A0A699YZX4-F1
#
_cell.length_a   1.000
_cell.length_b   1.000
_cell.length_c   1.000
_cell.angle_alpha   90.00
_cell.angle_beta   90.00
_cell.angle_gamma   90.00
#
_symmetry.space_group_name_H-M   'P 1'
#
loop_
_entity.id
_entity.type
_entity.pdbx_description
1 polymer ?
#
loop_
_entity_poly.entity_id
_entity_poly.type
_entity_poly.pdbx_seq_one_letter_code
_entity_poly.pdbx_strand_id
1 'polypeptide(L)'
;MFTRLVPEGLRFVRKQLKETVATAGFNLVASCFNVMDALVLPWTRTEGVNDLSAEEKVKLGTLLPSLFIFSIVWSLGASCDKAGRMLFDSWLREAVALSGLPLGEDVMMPGSSSVYEWCYDQQQGAWVQWMATIPEFKCDPEKPFAEIIVPTSDTVRYTYLIDRLLAAGKHVLCVGETGTGKTLNVANKLLNEMPADVMPVFMTFSARTSANQTQDILDAKMDKRRKGVFGPPSGKKYVIFVDDLNMPQREKYFAQPPIELLRQWFDHGGWYERKPPCPFRTIIDTQFVGSMGPPGGGRNPVTNRLLRHFNFLSFTEMSDSSISRIFTTILGAFFKKSFGESIQSSCEHVVAATVDCYNAIRAALLPTPSKSHYTFNLRDLSKVVQGCMRCDPRSTSDVKQ
;
A
#
# COMPACT_ATOMS: atom_id res chain seq x y z
N MET A 1 -21.91 9.48 -14.07
CA MET A 1 -21.37 8.89 -12.82
C MET A 1 -20.67 9.92 -11.93
N PHE A 2 -19.61 10.60 -12.41
CA PHE A 2 -18.84 11.58 -11.63
C PHE A 2 -19.71 12.57 -10.84
N THR A 3 -20.56 13.36 -11.53
CA THR A 3 -21.40 14.41 -10.92
C THR A 3 -22.36 13.89 -9.85
N ARG A 4 -22.78 12.62 -9.94
CA ARG A 4 -23.74 12.02 -9.01
C ARG A 4 -23.06 11.41 -7.78
N LEU A 5 -21.90 10.77 -7.96
CA LEU A 5 -21.26 9.97 -6.90
C LEU A 5 -20.13 10.71 -6.19
N VAL A 6 -19.29 11.44 -6.91
CA VAL A 6 -18.04 11.99 -6.35
C VAL A 6 -18.31 13.13 -5.35
N PRO A 7 -19.15 14.15 -5.66
CA PRO A 7 -19.44 15.21 -4.69
C PRO A 7 -20.06 14.71 -3.38
N GLU A 8 -21.01 13.78 -3.47
CA GLU A 8 -21.64 13.17 -2.28
C GLU A 8 -20.64 12.28 -1.52
N GLY A 9 -19.80 11.54 -2.23
CA GLY A 9 -18.74 10.74 -1.60
C GLY A 9 -17.75 11.60 -0.82
N LEU A 10 -17.33 12.76 -1.35
CA LEU A 10 -16.49 13.69 -0.59
C LEU A 10 -17.20 14.21 0.67
N ARG A 11 -18.49 14.52 0.59
CA ARG A 11 -19.29 14.94 1.76
C ARG A 11 -19.36 13.82 2.80
N PHE A 12 -19.58 12.59 2.36
CA PHE A 12 -19.64 11.42 3.23
C PHE A 12 -18.30 11.17 3.94
N VAL A 13 -17.18 11.16 3.19
CA VAL A 13 -15.83 11.01 3.75
C VAL A 13 -15.58 12.06 4.85
N ARG A 14 -15.96 13.33 4.60
CA ARG A 14 -15.71 14.42 5.56
C ARG A 14 -16.61 14.39 6.79
N LYS A 15 -17.82 13.86 6.69
CA LYS A 15 -18.81 13.87 7.78
C LYS A 15 -18.83 12.59 8.61
N GLN A 16 -18.60 11.45 7.98
CA GLN A 16 -18.87 10.14 8.56
C GLN A 16 -17.63 9.26 8.72
N LEU A 17 -16.55 9.54 7.96
CA LEU A 17 -15.37 8.70 7.98
C LEU A 17 -14.24 9.32 8.79
N LYS A 18 -13.47 8.45 9.43
CA LYS A 18 -12.19 8.78 10.05
C LYS A 18 -11.06 8.45 9.07
N GLU A 19 -10.35 9.48 8.65
CA GLU A 19 -9.20 9.32 7.77
C GLU A 19 -7.93 8.99 8.57
N THR A 20 -7.07 8.12 8.02
CA THR A 20 -5.77 7.81 8.64
C THR A 20 -4.81 9.00 8.61
N VAL A 21 -4.93 9.84 7.58
CA VAL A 21 -4.29 11.15 7.49
C VAL A 21 -5.28 12.12 6.87
N ALA A 22 -5.30 13.36 7.34
CA ALA A 22 -6.14 14.40 6.78
C ALA A 22 -5.80 14.61 5.30
N THR A 23 -6.80 14.47 4.42
CA THR A 23 -6.66 14.73 2.99
C THR A 23 -7.39 16.01 2.58
N ALA A 24 -7.10 16.50 1.38
CA ALA A 24 -7.90 17.56 0.75
C ALA A 24 -8.89 16.97 -0.27
N GLY A 25 -10.08 17.56 -0.42
CA GLY A 25 -11.11 17.03 -1.32
C GLY A 25 -10.64 16.95 -2.78
N PHE A 26 -9.96 18.00 -3.26
CA PHE A 26 -9.38 18.01 -4.61
C PHE A 26 -8.34 16.90 -4.81
N ASN A 27 -7.61 16.52 -3.75
CA ASN A 27 -6.63 15.45 -3.82
C ASN A 27 -7.28 14.08 -3.98
N LEU A 28 -8.39 13.82 -3.28
CA LEU A 28 -9.16 12.58 -3.46
C LEU A 28 -9.76 12.50 -4.87
N VAL A 29 -10.23 13.62 -5.42
CA VAL A 29 -10.72 13.69 -6.81
C VAL A 29 -9.59 13.42 -7.80
N ALA A 30 -8.43 14.07 -7.64
CA ALA A 30 -7.27 13.80 -8.47
C ALA A 30 -6.83 12.33 -8.38
N SER A 31 -6.89 11.74 -7.18
CA SER A 31 -6.60 10.32 -6.97
C SER A 31 -7.58 9.41 -7.71
N CYS A 32 -8.87 9.76 -7.74
CA CYS A 32 -9.87 9.00 -8.52
C CYS A 32 -9.50 8.96 -10.01
N PHE A 33 -9.15 10.11 -10.59
CA PHE A 33 -8.71 10.17 -11.98
C PHE A 33 -7.37 9.46 -12.20
N ASN A 34 -6.41 9.55 -11.28
CA ASN A 34 -5.15 8.83 -11.39
C ASN A 34 -5.34 7.30 -11.38
N VAL A 35 -6.24 6.78 -10.54
CA VAL A 35 -6.58 5.35 -10.53
C VAL A 35 -7.27 4.98 -11.84
N MET A 36 -8.18 5.83 -12.34
CA MET A 36 -8.84 5.61 -13.62
C MET A 36 -7.83 5.56 -14.78
N ASP A 37 -6.94 6.56 -14.87
CA ASP A 37 -5.83 6.62 -15.85
C ASP A 37 -5.01 5.33 -15.82
N ALA A 38 -4.69 4.85 -14.62
CA ALA A 38 -3.91 3.64 -14.42
C ALA A 38 -4.63 2.37 -14.89
N LEU A 39 -5.95 2.30 -14.71
CA LEU A 39 -6.74 1.16 -15.16
C LEU A 39 -6.98 1.16 -16.66
N VAL A 40 -7.13 2.33 -17.29
CA VAL A 40 -7.34 2.45 -18.73
C VAL A 40 -6.04 2.47 -19.53
N LEU A 41 -4.88 2.52 -18.86
CA LEU A 41 -3.56 2.54 -19.51
C LEU A 41 -3.37 1.48 -20.62
N PRO A 42 -3.81 0.20 -20.46
CA PRO A 42 -3.71 -0.80 -21.53
C PRO A 42 -4.50 -0.46 -22.81
N TRP A 43 -5.49 0.42 -22.69
CA TRP A 43 -6.35 0.89 -23.77
C TRP A 43 -5.86 2.22 -24.37
N THR A 44 -4.80 2.81 -23.81
CA THR A 44 -4.18 3.99 -24.39
C THR A 44 -3.30 3.62 -25.57
N ARG A 45 -3.18 4.52 -26.55
CA ARG A 45 -2.30 4.38 -27.71
C ARG A 45 -1.34 5.55 -27.70
N THR A 46 -0.04 5.27 -27.89
CA THR A 46 0.96 6.33 -28.04
C THR A 46 0.77 7.05 -29.38
N GLU A 47 1.19 8.31 -29.45
CA GLU A 47 1.17 9.07 -30.70
C GLU A 47 1.86 8.30 -31.82
N GLY A 48 1.18 8.15 -32.97
CA GLY A 48 1.66 7.40 -34.13
C GLY A 48 1.26 5.92 -34.19
N VAL A 49 0.57 5.39 -33.17
CA VAL A 49 -0.07 4.06 -33.22
C VAL A 49 -1.54 4.22 -33.66
N ASN A 50 -2.05 3.23 -34.39
CA ASN A 50 -3.46 3.20 -34.78
C ASN A 50 -4.37 3.35 -33.56
N ASP A 51 -5.43 4.14 -33.73
CA ASP A 51 -6.50 4.31 -32.75
C ASP A 51 -7.14 2.95 -32.39
N LEU A 52 -7.81 2.87 -31.25
CA LEU A 52 -8.56 1.68 -30.85
C LEU A 52 -9.56 1.29 -31.96
N SER A 53 -9.62 -0.01 -32.24
CA SER A 53 -10.65 -0.57 -33.12
C SER A 53 -12.05 -0.29 -32.58
N ALA A 54 -13.06 -0.37 -33.45
CA ALA A 54 -14.45 -0.17 -33.04
C ALA A 54 -14.87 -1.17 -31.94
N GLU A 55 -14.40 -2.42 -32.03
CA GLU A 55 -14.66 -3.46 -31.03
C GLU A 55 -14.00 -3.14 -29.68
N GLU A 56 -12.74 -2.68 -29.69
CA GLU A 56 -12.06 -2.27 -28.46
C GLU A 56 -12.73 -1.06 -27.81
N LYS A 57 -13.21 -0.10 -28.61
CA LYS A 57 -13.95 1.07 -28.11
C LYS A 57 -15.27 0.67 -27.45
N VAL A 58 -16.02 -0.24 -28.08
CA VAL A 58 -17.24 -0.79 -27.49
C VAL A 58 -16.93 -1.54 -26.21
N LYS A 59 -15.92 -2.43 -26.22
CA LYS A 59 -15.49 -3.18 -25.03
C LYS A 59 -15.09 -2.23 -23.91
N LEU A 60 -14.19 -1.28 -24.15
CA LEU A 60 -13.80 -0.28 -23.15
C LEU A 60 -15.03 0.45 -22.60
N GLY A 61 -15.94 0.89 -23.47
CA GLY A 61 -17.20 1.55 -23.09
C GLY A 61 -18.02 0.75 -22.07
N THR A 62 -18.07 -0.57 -22.20
CA THR A 62 -18.77 -1.45 -21.24
C THR A 62 -18.04 -1.60 -19.90
N LEU A 63 -16.71 -1.50 -19.88
CA LEU A 63 -15.89 -1.66 -18.67
C LEU A 63 -15.80 -0.35 -17.86
N LEU A 64 -15.89 0.80 -18.53
CA LEU A 64 -15.69 2.13 -17.91
C LEU A 64 -16.51 2.35 -16.63
N PRO A 65 -17.80 1.97 -16.54
CA PRO A 65 -18.55 2.13 -15.30
C PRO A 65 -17.94 1.38 -14.11
N SER A 66 -17.61 0.10 -14.28
CA SER A 66 -17.01 -0.73 -13.23
C SER A 66 -15.62 -0.23 -12.83
N LEU A 67 -14.81 0.19 -13.81
CA LEU A 67 -13.51 0.83 -13.57
C LEU A 67 -13.64 2.16 -12.81
N PHE A 68 -14.70 2.92 -13.05
CA PHE A 68 -14.97 4.15 -12.34
C PHE A 68 -15.42 3.88 -10.89
N ILE A 69 -16.24 2.86 -10.65
CA ILE A 69 -16.57 2.40 -9.29
C ILE A 69 -15.31 1.95 -8.54
N PHE A 70 -14.46 1.14 -9.18
CA PHE A 70 -13.17 0.74 -8.61
C PHE A 70 -12.33 1.97 -8.24
N SER A 71 -12.26 2.94 -9.14
CA SER A 71 -11.53 4.20 -8.92
C SER A 71 -12.05 4.98 -7.71
N ILE A 72 -13.38 5.01 -7.49
CA ILE A 72 -13.98 5.65 -6.30
C ILE A 72 -13.57 4.91 -5.01
N VAL A 73 -13.63 3.58 -5.00
CA VAL A 73 -13.22 2.76 -3.85
C VAL A 73 -11.76 3.04 -3.48
N TRP A 74 -10.88 3.03 -4.47
CA TRP A 74 -9.44 3.17 -4.28
C TRP A 74 -8.92 4.61 -4.36
N SER A 75 -9.81 5.59 -4.21
CA SER A 75 -9.46 7.00 -4.01
C SER A 75 -10.17 7.58 -2.79
N LEU A 76 -11.49 7.79 -2.87
CA LEU A 76 -12.29 8.36 -1.79
C LEU A 76 -12.40 7.39 -0.60
N GLY A 77 -12.58 6.11 -0.87
CA GLY A 77 -12.62 5.07 0.17
C GLY A 77 -11.24 4.66 0.69
N ALA A 78 -10.17 5.01 -0.02
CA ALA A 78 -8.82 4.53 0.28
C ALA A 78 -8.14 5.23 1.47
N SER A 79 -8.65 6.38 1.93
CA SER A 79 -8.03 7.16 3.02
C SER A 79 -8.55 6.84 4.42
N CYS A 80 -9.57 5.97 4.54
CA CYS A 80 -10.25 5.69 5.80
C CYS A 80 -9.68 4.47 6.55
N ASP A 81 -9.98 4.40 7.85
CA ASP A 81 -9.66 3.25 8.69
C ASP A 81 -10.59 2.05 8.45
N LYS A 82 -10.36 0.95 9.16
CA LYS A 82 -11.12 -0.31 8.99
C LYS A 82 -12.63 -0.12 9.23
N ALA A 83 -13.02 0.68 10.22
CA ALA A 83 -14.42 0.97 10.49
C ALA A 83 -15.03 1.84 9.38
N GLY A 84 -14.28 2.84 8.93
CA GLY A 84 -14.68 3.70 7.82
C GLY A 84 -14.89 2.93 6.51
N ARG A 85 -14.08 1.88 6.25
CA ARG A 85 -14.27 1.02 5.08
C ARG A 85 -15.64 0.32 5.07
N MET A 86 -16.11 -0.16 6.22
CA MET A 86 -17.44 -0.78 6.33
C MET A 86 -18.56 0.25 6.06
N LEU A 87 -18.42 1.46 6.60
CA LEU A 87 -19.39 2.53 6.35
C LEU A 87 -19.40 2.96 4.87
N PHE A 88 -18.22 3.06 4.26
CA PHE A 88 -18.08 3.43 2.86
C PHE A 88 -18.62 2.36 1.91
N ASP A 89 -18.43 1.08 2.22
CA ASP A 89 -19.00 -0.05 1.47
C ASP A 89 -20.53 0.06 1.38
N SER A 90 -21.20 0.19 2.53
CA SER A 90 -22.66 0.37 2.58
C SER A 90 -23.11 1.62 1.84
N TRP A 91 -22.45 2.76 2.09
CA TRP A 91 -22.79 4.02 1.44
C TRP A 91 -22.64 3.95 -0.08
N LEU A 92 -21.54 3.39 -0.60
CA LEU A 92 -21.29 3.35 -2.03
C LEU A 92 -22.36 2.52 -2.76
N ARG A 93 -22.72 1.36 -2.19
CA ARG A 93 -23.77 0.50 -2.73
C ARG A 93 -25.11 1.21 -2.78
N GLU A 94 -25.51 1.87 -1.70
CA GLU A 94 -26.73 2.68 -1.63
C GLU A 94 -26.68 3.86 -2.62
N ALA A 95 -25.58 4.59 -2.67
CA ALA A 95 -25.41 5.76 -3.55
C ALA A 95 -25.51 5.38 -5.03
N VAL A 96 -24.98 4.21 -5.42
CA VAL A 96 -25.09 3.71 -6.80
C VAL A 96 -26.53 3.29 -7.11
N ALA A 97 -27.18 2.55 -6.19
CA ALA A 97 -28.58 2.15 -6.36
C ALA A 97 -29.54 3.34 -6.47
N LEU A 98 -29.32 4.39 -5.68
CA LEU A 98 -30.13 5.62 -5.68
C LEU A 98 -29.67 6.65 -6.73
N SER A 99 -28.65 6.36 -7.54
CA SER A 99 -28.07 7.35 -8.46
C SER A 99 -28.98 7.71 -9.64
N GLY A 100 -29.97 6.86 -9.95
CA GLY A 100 -30.83 6.98 -11.13
C GLY A 100 -30.07 6.85 -12.46
N LEU A 101 -28.83 6.35 -12.43
CA LEU A 101 -28.03 6.11 -13.62
C LEU A 101 -28.42 4.75 -14.24
N PRO A 102 -28.49 4.62 -15.58
CA PRO A 102 -28.78 3.36 -16.26
C PRO A 102 -27.54 2.44 -16.24
N LEU A 103 -27.17 1.96 -15.05
CA LEU A 103 -26.04 1.06 -14.84
C LEU A 103 -26.55 -0.38 -14.81
N GLY A 104 -25.84 -1.29 -15.46
CA GLY A 104 -26.12 -2.73 -15.36
C GLY A 104 -25.84 -3.27 -13.96
N GLU A 105 -26.42 -4.43 -13.63
CA GLU A 105 -26.26 -5.08 -12.33
C GLU A 105 -24.79 -5.45 -12.05
N ASP A 106 -24.03 -5.79 -13.09
CA ASP A 106 -22.62 -6.19 -13.02
C ASP A 106 -21.64 -5.03 -12.79
N VAL A 107 -22.13 -3.77 -12.81
CA VAL A 107 -21.28 -2.60 -12.54
C VAL A 107 -20.80 -2.58 -11.10
N MET A 108 -21.62 -3.08 -10.17
CA MET A 108 -21.26 -3.21 -8.77
C MET A 108 -20.73 -4.60 -8.47
N MET A 109 -19.71 -4.67 -7.63
CA MET A 109 -19.22 -5.93 -7.09
C MET A 109 -20.30 -6.68 -6.27
N PRO A 110 -20.27 -8.02 -6.25
CA PRO A 110 -21.24 -8.82 -5.50
C PRO A 110 -21.36 -8.42 -4.02
N GLY A 111 -22.56 -8.58 -3.46
CA GLY A 111 -22.88 -8.23 -2.08
C GLY A 111 -22.41 -9.23 -1.01
N SER A 112 -21.78 -10.34 -1.40
CA SER A 112 -21.31 -11.38 -0.47
C SER A 112 -20.07 -10.97 0.35
N SER A 113 -19.40 -9.88 -0.03
CA SER A 113 -18.23 -9.35 0.66
C SER A 113 -18.12 -7.85 0.44
N SER A 114 -17.31 -7.19 1.28
CA SER A 114 -17.05 -5.76 1.17
C SER A 114 -16.48 -5.38 -0.19
N VAL A 115 -16.78 -4.17 -0.69
CA VAL A 115 -16.20 -3.64 -1.95
C VAL A 115 -14.68 -3.74 -2.02
N TYR A 116 -13.98 -3.74 -0.88
CA TYR A 116 -12.51 -3.86 -0.86
C TYR A 116 -12.00 -5.27 -1.16
N GLU A 117 -12.83 -6.32 -1.13
CA GLU A 117 -12.42 -7.71 -1.38
C GLU A 117 -12.39 -8.10 -2.87
N TRP A 118 -12.76 -7.17 -3.74
CA TRP A 118 -12.95 -7.41 -5.16
C TRP A 118 -11.94 -6.65 -6.03
N CYS A 119 -11.44 -7.33 -7.05
CA CYS A 119 -10.71 -6.79 -8.18
C CYS A 119 -11.60 -6.87 -9.43
N TYR A 120 -11.46 -5.92 -10.35
CA TYR A 120 -12.15 -6.01 -11.65
C TYR A 120 -11.21 -6.60 -12.69
N ASP A 121 -11.52 -7.81 -13.16
CA ASP A 121 -10.82 -8.46 -14.26
C ASP A 121 -11.32 -7.88 -15.59
N GLN A 122 -10.50 -7.04 -16.23
CA GLN A 122 -10.83 -6.40 -17.50
C GLN A 122 -10.85 -7.37 -18.70
N GLN A 123 -10.21 -8.54 -18.59
CA GLN A 123 -10.25 -9.55 -19.64
C GLN A 123 -11.62 -10.23 -19.66
N GLN A 124 -12.09 -10.63 -18.47
CA GLN A 124 -13.39 -11.28 -18.27
C GLN A 124 -14.56 -10.29 -18.19
N GLY A 125 -14.30 -9.02 -17.88
CA GLY A 125 -15.32 -8.01 -17.63
C GLY A 125 -16.08 -8.23 -16.32
N ALA A 126 -15.46 -8.89 -15.33
CA ALA A 126 -16.14 -9.37 -14.12
C ALA A 126 -15.37 -9.06 -12.83
N TRP A 127 -16.10 -9.03 -11.72
CA TRP A 127 -15.53 -8.89 -10.38
C TRP A 127 -15.04 -10.24 -9.85
N VAL A 128 -13.78 -10.29 -9.43
CA VAL A 128 -13.14 -11.48 -8.86
C VAL A 128 -12.54 -11.15 -7.50
N GLN A 129 -12.49 -12.13 -6.59
CA GLN A 129 -11.85 -11.91 -5.29
C GLN A 129 -10.33 -11.82 -5.45
N TRP A 130 -9.67 -10.99 -4.64
CA TRP A 130 -8.21 -10.78 -4.73
C TRP A 130 -7.40 -12.08 -4.70
N MET A 131 -7.75 -13.02 -3.82
CA MET A 131 -7.02 -14.28 -3.71
C MET A 131 -7.17 -15.19 -4.94
N ALA A 132 -8.25 -15.03 -5.73
CA ALA A 132 -8.45 -15.77 -6.96
C ALA A 132 -7.61 -15.22 -8.13
N THR A 133 -7.01 -14.04 -7.98
CA THR A 133 -6.14 -13.42 -9.00
C THR A 133 -4.72 -13.97 -9.00
N ILE A 134 -4.36 -14.79 -8.01
CA ILE A 134 -3.02 -15.37 -7.88
C ILE A 134 -3.10 -16.89 -7.76
N PRO A 135 -2.02 -17.61 -8.14
CA PRO A 135 -1.92 -19.05 -7.89
C PRO A 135 -1.96 -19.38 -6.39
N GLU A 136 -2.34 -20.62 -6.08
CA GLU A 136 -2.26 -21.14 -4.72
C GLU A 136 -0.82 -21.07 -4.20
N PHE A 137 -0.63 -20.38 -3.07
CA PHE A 137 0.68 -20.24 -2.45
C PHE A 137 1.08 -21.51 -1.69
N LYS A 138 2.26 -22.04 -2.02
CA LYS A 138 2.88 -23.15 -1.28
C LYS A 138 4.12 -22.64 -0.58
N CYS A 139 4.15 -22.81 0.74
CA CYS A 139 5.30 -22.40 1.54
C CYS A 139 6.43 -23.41 1.40
N ASP A 140 7.62 -22.91 1.08
CA ASP A 140 8.86 -23.70 1.12
C ASP A 140 9.39 -23.75 2.56
N PRO A 141 9.45 -24.92 3.21
CA PRO A 141 9.92 -25.05 4.59
C PRO A 141 11.44 -24.91 4.74
N GLU A 142 12.22 -24.88 3.64
CA GLU A 142 13.67 -24.61 3.68
C GLU A 142 13.97 -23.11 3.67
N LYS A 143 13.03 -22.28 3.20
CA LYS A 143 13.25 -20.85 3.07
C LYS A 143 13.42 -20.20 4.45
N PRO A 144 14.40 -19.28 4.63
CA PRO A 144 14.54 -18.55 5.89
C PRO A 144 13.24 -17.82 6.25
N PHE A 145 12.79 -17.95 7.51
CA PHE A 145 11.53 -17.35 7.98
C PHE A 145 11.39 -15.86 7.63
N ALA A 146 12.49 -15.10 7.71
CA ALA A 146 12.51 -13.68 7.39
C ALA A 146 12.22 -13.34 5.91
N GLU A 147 12.34 -14.31 5.01
CA GLU A 147 12.11 -14.16 3.57
C GLU A 147 10.76 -14.76 3.12
N ILE A 148 10.01 -15.40 4.02
CA ILE A 148 8.71 -15.97 3.70
C ILE A 148 7.67 -14.86 3.71
N ILE A 149 7.08 -14.58 2.54
CA ILE A 149 5.98 -13.64 2.39
C ILE A 149 4.76 -14.44 1.94
N VAL A 150 3.82 -14.67 2.86
CA VAL A 150 2.56 -15.36 2.55
C VAL A 150 1.58 -14.36 1.96
N PRO A 151 1.07 -14.56 0.73
CA PRO A 151 0.08 -13.67 0.14
C PRO A 151 -1.23 -13.71 0.92
N THR A 152 -1.76 -12.55 1.24
CA THR A 152 -3.13 -12.29 1.73
C THR A 152 -3.86 -11.35 0.77
N SER A 153 -5.19 -11.23 0.91
CA SER A 153 -5.98 -10.32 0.09
C SER A 153 -5.49 -8.87 0.21
N ASP A 154 -5.00 -8.46 1.38
CA ASP A 154 -4.35 -7.15 1.59
C ASP A 154 -3.04 -7.02 0.79
N THR A 155 -2.14 -8.00 0.87
CA THR A 155 -0.86 -7.91 0.14
C THR A 155 -1.07 -7.87 -1.37
N VAL A 156 -2.01 -8.67 -1.88
CA VAL A 156 -2.33 -8.73 -3.32
C VAL A 156 -2.94 -7.41 -3.78
N ARG A 157 -3.94 -6.88 -3.05
CA ARG A 157 -4.61 -5.63 -3.45
C ARG A 157 -3.68 -4.42 -3.42
N TYR A 158 -2.86 -4.26 -2.38
CA TYR A 158 -1.95 -3.11 -2.31
C TYR A 158 -0.84 -3.21 -3.36
N THR A 159 -0.30 -4.41 -3.59
CA THR A 159 0.71 -4.64 -4.63
C THR A 159 0.14 -4.32 -6.02
N TYR A 160 -1.10 -4.75 -6.30
CA TYR A 160 -1.81 -4.41 -7.54
C TYR A 160 -1.98 -2.90 -7.73
N LEU A 161 -2.45 -2.18 -6.70
CA LEU A 161 -2.69 -0.74 -6.79
C LEU A 161 -1.38 0.04 -6.96
N ILE A 162 -0.32 -0.33 -6.23
CA ILE A 162 1.01 0.26 -6.37
C ILE A 162 1.52 0.04 -7.79
N ASP A 163 1.41 -1.19 -8.31
CA ASP A 163 1.82 -1.53 -9.68
C ASP A 163 1.11 -0.69 -10.73
N ARG A 164 -0.22 -0.63 -10.68
CA ARG A 164 -1.03 0.16 -11.63
C ARG A 164 -0.69 1.64 -11.58
N LEU A 165 -0.60 2.22 -10.38
CA LEU A 165 -0.29 3.64 -10.22
C LEU A 165 1.15 3.96 -10.68
N LEU A 166 2.11 3.08 -10.39
CA LEU A 166 3.48 3.25 -10.86
C LEU A 166 3.59 3.13 -12.38
N ALA A 167 2.91 2.16 -12.99
CA ALA A 167 2.87 2.00 -14.46
C ALA A 167 2.32 3.27 -15.15
N ALA A 168 1.38 3.97 -14.50
CA ALA A 168 0.80 5.22 -14.97
C ALA A 168 1.60 6.48 -14.60
N GLY A 169 2.82 6.33 -14.07
CA GLY A 169 3.67 7.48 -13.73
C GLY A 169 3.25 8.22 -12.44
N LYS A 170 2.36 7.65 -11.62
CA LYS A 170 1.77 8.34 -10.45
C LYS A 170 2.54 8.03 -9.17
N HIS A 171 2.51 8.95 -8.22
CA HIS A 171 3.14 8.80 -6.91
C HIS A 171 2.16 8.22 -5.88
N VAL A 172 2.67 7.40 -4.96
CA VAL A 172 1.86 6.65 -3.99
C VAL A 172 2.34 6.92 -2.56
N LEU A 173 1.40 7.08 -1.63
CA LEU A 173 1.68 7.19 -0.20
C LEU A 173 0.92 6.13 0.58
N CYS A 174 1.65 5.17 1.12
CA CYS A 174 1.15 4.10 1.97
C CYS A 174 1.08 4.57 3.43
N VAL A 175 -0.12 4.69 3.99
CA VAL A 175 -0.32 5.21 5.35
C VAL A 175 -0.92 4.13 6.24
N GLY A 176 -0.41 3.92 7.45
CA GLY A 176 -1.02 2.95 8.36
C GLY A 176 -0.14 2.66 9.57
N GLU A 177 -0.68 1.96 10.56
CA GLU A 177 0.05 1.70 11.80
C GLU A 177 1.31 0.85 11.61
N THR A 178 2.22 0.88 12.58
CA THR A 178 3.42 0.03 12.53
C THR A 178 3.02 -1.45 12.53
N GLY A 179 3.70 -2.25 11.70
CA GLY A 179 3.41 -3.69 11.61
C GLY A 179 2.26 -4.07 10.67
N THR A 180 1.67 -3.13 9.93
CA THR A 180 0.64 -3.40 8.90
C THR A 180 1.20 -3.91 7.56
N GLY A 181 2.50 -4.21 7.48
CA GLY A 181 3.13 -4.76 6.27
C GLY A 181 3.49 -3.75 5.17
N LYS A 182 3.31 -2.44 5.38
CA LYS A 182 3.63 -1.39 4.38
C LYS A 182 5.00 -1.54 3.72
N THR A 183 6.06 -1.44 4.51
CA THR A 183 7.46 -1.50 4.04
C THR A 183 7.74 -2.82 3.32
N LEU A 184 7.23 -3.93 3.85
CA LEU A 184 7.42 -5.26 3.27
C LEU A 184 6.77 -5.36 1.89
N ASN A 185 5.52 -4.92 1.75
CA ASN A 185 4.78 -4.96 0.48
C ASN A 185 5.47 -4.08 -0.58
N VAL A 186 5.80 -2.84 -0.22
CA VAL A 186 6.46 -1.91 -1.14
C VAL A 186 7.84 -2.43 -1.54
N ALA A 187 8.65 -2.88 -0.58
CA ALA A 187 9.99 -3.39 -0.86
C ALA A 187 9.94 -4.64 -1.75
N ASN A 188 9.04 -5.59 -1.46
CA ASN A 188 8.87 -6.79 -2.28
C ASN A 188 8.47 -6.43 -3.72
N LYS A 189 7.47 -5.55 -3.89
CA LYS A 189 7.07 -5.07 -5.23
C LYS A 189 8.24 -4.46 -5.98
N LEU A 190 8.95 -3.53 -5.33
CA LEU A 190 10.02 -2.75 -5.95
C LEU A 190 11.27 -3.57 -6.30
N LEU A 191 11.59 -4.60 -5.50
CA LEU A 191 12.79 -5.43 -5.70
C LEU A 191 12.55 -6.62 -6.63
N ASN A 192 11.37 -7.24 -6.57
CA ASN A 192 11.13 -8.56 -7.17
C ASN A 192 10.15 -8.53 -8.35
N GLU A 193 9.33 -7.49 -8.47
CA GLU A 193 8.19 -7.48 -9.40
C GLU A 193 8.14 -6.25 -10.31
N MET A 194 9.17 -5.39 -10.30
CA MET A 194 9.26 -4.25 -11.20
C MET A 194 9.96 -4.64 -12.51
N PRO A 195 9.60 -3.99 -13.64
CA PRO A 195 10.33 -4.12 -14.90
C PRO A 195 11.83 -3.81 -14.77
N ALA A 196 12.66 -4.42 -15.61
CA ALA A 196 14.12 -4.30 -15.54
C ALA A 196 14.66 -2.89 -15.82
N ASP A 197 13.86 -2.00 -16.41
CA ASP A 197 14.17 -0.58 -16.61
C ASP A 197 13.88 0.28 -15.38
N VAL A 198 13.20 -0.26 -14.36
CA VAL A 198 12.93 0.43 -13.11
C VAL A 198 13.97 0.05 -12.05
N MET A 199 14.58 1.07 -11.44
CA MET A 199 15.58 0.93 -10.39
C MET A 199 15.07 1.56 -9.09
N PRO A 200 14.91 0.77 -8.01
CA PRO A 200 14.42 1.32 -6.76
C PRO A 200 15.53 2.02 -5.95
N VAL A 201 15.18 3.12 -5.30
CA VAL A 201 16.06 3.88 -4.41
C VAL A 201 15.45 3.92 -3.02
N PHE A 202 15.98 3.11 -2.11
CA PHE A 202 15.50 3.01 -0.74
C PHE A 202 16.13 4.09 0.17
N MET A 203 15.29 4.75 0.95
CA MET A 203 15.67 5.66 2.03
C MET A 203 14.70 5.49 3.21
N THR A 204 15.19 5.73 4.43
CA THR A 204 14.36 5.74 5.63
C THR A 204 14.58 7.06 6.35
N PHE A 205 13.50 7.76 6.65
CA PHE A 205 13.57 8.99 7.42
C PHE A 205 13.57 8.71 8.92
N SER A 206 14.25 9.58 9.64
CA SER A 206 14.36 9.54 11.10
C SER A 206 14.21 10.96 11.64
N ALA A 207 14.08 11.10 12.96
CA ALA A 207 14.04 12.40 13.62
C ALA A 207 15.24 13.31 13.26
N ARG A 208 16.40 12.72 12.93
CA ARG A 208 17.64 13.46 12.61
C ARG A 208 17.89 13.64 11.11
N THR A 209 17.01 13.13 10.25
CA THR A 209 17.18 13.29 8.80
C THR A 209 17.05 14.76 8.42
N SER A 210 18.07 15.29 7.75
CA SER A 210 18.10 16.67 7.27
C SER A 210 17.84 16.78 5.76
N ALA A 211 17.45 17.97 5.30
CA ALA A 211 17.29 18.24 3.86
C ALA A 211 18.60 17.99 3.11
N ASN A 212 19.73 18.39 3.70
CA ASN A 212 21.06 18.17 3.14
C ASN A 212 21.36 16.69 2.93
N GLN A 213 21.18 15.86 3.95
CA GLN A 213 21.38 14.41 3.83
C GLN A 213 20.47 13.79 2.77
N THR A 214 19.21 14.23 2.71
CA THR A 214 18.24 13.74 1.71
C THR A 214 18.72 14.08 0.29
N GLN A 215 19.14 15.32 0.08
CA GLN A 215 19.69 15.78 -1.20
C GLN A 215 20.98 15.03 -1.54
N ASP A 216 21.91 14.87 -0.59
CA ASP A 216 23.18 14.17 -0.79
C ASP A 216 22.98 12.71 -1.22
N ILE A 217 22.05 11.98 -0.59
CA ILE A 217 21.75 10.59 -0.94
C ILE A 217 21.19 10.48 -2.36
N LEU A 218 20.29 11.38 -2.74
CA LEU A 218 19.65 11.35 -4.05
C LEU A 218 20.61 11.82 -5.15
N ASP A 219 21.33 12.92 -4.92
CA ASP A 219 22.31 13.46 -5.86
C ASP A 219 23.46 12.45 -6.11
N ALA A 220 23.89 11.69 -5.09
CA ALA A 220 24.92 10.66 -5.22
C ALA A 220 24.49 9.47 -6.10
N LYS A 221 23.18 9.25 -6.29
CA LYS A 221 22.65 8.16 -7.13
C LYS A 221 22.29 8.62 -8.54
N MET A 222 22.24 9.93 -8.81
CA MET A 222 21.79 10.46 -10.10
C MET A 222 22.96 10.78 -11.03
N ASP A 223 22.84 10.34 -12.27
CA ASP A 223 23.75 10.69 -13.35
C ASP A 223 23.39 12.06 -13.93
N LYS A 224 24.43 12.81 -14.33
CA LYS A 224 24.27 14.04 -15.09
C LYS A 224 23.95 13.70 -16.55
N ARG A 225 22.71 13.93 -16.97
CA ARG A 225 22.28 13.70 -18.37
C ARG A 225 22.77 14.78 -19.31
N ARG A 226 22.62 16.04 -18.88
CA ARG A 226 23.11 17.24 -19.57
C ARG A 226 23.25 18.37 -18.56
N LYS A 227 23.70 19.55 -19.00
CA LYS A 227 23.87 20.71 -18.11
C LYS A 227 22.56 21.02 -17.37
N GLY A 228 22.58 20.92 -16.03
CA GLY A 228 21.42 21.19 -15.17
C GLY A 228 20.37 20.08 -15.08
N VAL A 229 20.53 18.95 -15.78
CA VAL A 229 19.54 17.85 -15.81
C VAL A 229 20.15 16.55 -15.30
N PHE A 230 19.50 15.94 -14.33
CA PHE A 230 19.95 14.76 -13.59
C PHE A 230 18.86 13.71 -13.52
N GLY A 231 19.25 12.45 -13.44
CA GLY A 231 18.30 11.34 -13.36
C GLY A 231 19.01 9.99 -13.25
N PRO A 232 18.28 8.88 -13.33
CA PRO A 232 18.87 7.54 -13.45
C PRO A 232 19.75 7.38 -14.69
N PRO A 233 20.51 6.28 -14.84
CA PRO A 233 21.21 5.93 -16.07
C PRO A 233 20.28 5.91 -17.30
N SER A 234 20.84 6.07 -18.50
CA SER A 234 20.03 6.16 -19.72
C SER A 234 19.15 4.94 -19.98
N GLY A 235 17.88 5.17 -20.30
CA GLY A 235 16.87 4.12 -20.49
C GLY A 235 16.37 3.50 -19.19
N LYS A 236 16.72 4.04 -18.01
CA LYS A 236 16.22 3.60 -16.71
C LYS A 236 15.30 4.65 -16.08
N LYS A 237 14.48 4.23 -15.12
CA LYS A 237 13.63 5.07 -14.28
C LYS A 237 13.94 4.79 -12.80
N TYR A 238 13.99 5.81 -11.96
CA TYR A 238 14.09 5.62 -10.52
C TYR A 238 12.72 5.61 -9.85
N VAL A 239 12.46 4.63 -8.98
CA VAL A 239 11.37 4.71 -8.01
C VAL A 239 11.98 4.94 -6.64
N ILE A 240 11.87 6.16 -6.14
CA ILE A 240 12.38 6.56 -4.83
C ILE A 240 11.37 6.11 -3.78
N PHE A 241 11.79 5.20 -2.92
CA PHE A 241 11.02 4.77 -1.77
C PHE A 241 11.54 5.42 -0.49
N VAL A 242 10.66 6.16 0.20
CA VAL A 242 10.95 6.75 1.51
C VAL A 242 10.06 6.11 2.56
N ASP A 243 10.68 5.31 3.43
CA ASP A 243 10.01 4.82 4.63
C ASP A 243 10.05 5.86 5.74
N ASP A 244 9.06 5.80 6.63
CA ASP A 244 8.90 6.70 7.77
C ASP A 244 8.92 8.19 7.39
N LEU A 245 8.24 8.55 6.28
CA LEU A 245 8.24 9.88 5.68
C LEU A 245 7.97 11.01 6.69
N ASN A 246 7.16 10.77 7.72
CA ASN A 246 6.76 11.79 8.68
C ASN A 246 7.56 11.80 10.00
N MET A 247 8.70 11.11 10.04
CA MET A 247 9.61 11.12 11.19
C MET A 247 10.52 12.35 11.33
N PRO A 248 10.91 13.11 10.28
CA PRO A 248 11.84 14.24 10.46
C PRO A 248 11.37 15.23 11.52
N GLN A 249 12.31 15.71 12.35
CA GLN A 249 11.99 16.67 13.40
C GLN A 249 11.53 18.00 12.81
N ARG A 250 10.52 18.57 13.46
CA ARG A 250 10.04 19.92 13.17
C ARG A 250 10.99 20.98 13.73
N GLU A 251 11.31 21.98 12.93
CA GLU A 251 12.02 23.15 13.42
C GLU A 251 11.10 24.09 14.24
N LYS A 252 11.67 25.19 14.77
CA LYS A 252 10.95 26.19 15.58
C LYS A 252 9.64 26.68 14.96
N TYR A 253 9.57 26.72 13.63
CA TYR A 253 8.40 27.17 12.87
C TYR A 253 7.59 26.03 12.27
N PHE A 254 7.72 24.81 12.83
CA PHE A 254 6.98 23.60 12.47
C PHE A 254 7.23 23.04 11.06
N ALA A 255 8.11 23.65 10.28
CA ALA A 255 8.54 23.09 9.00
C ALA A 255 9.39 21.83 9.23
N GLN A 256 9.39 20.95 8.23
CA GLN A 256 10.24 19.77 8.18
C GLN A 256 11.11 19.92 6.93
N PRO A 257 12.36 20.41 7.04
CA PRO A 257 13.18 20.70 5.87
C PRO A 257 13.30 19.56 4.83
N PRO A 258 13.45 18.27 5.21
CA PRO A 258 13.45 17.18 4.22
C PRO A 258 12.15 17.09 3.40
N ILE A 259 11.01 17.37 4.04
CA ILE A 259 9.68 17.33 3.44
C ILE A 259 9.48 18.51 2.49
N GLU A 260 9.98 19.69 2.86
CA GLU A 260 9.92 20.87 2.00
C GLU A 260 10.88 20.75 0.79
N LEU A 261 12.02 20.08 0.94
CA LEU A 261 12.88 19.71 -0.20
C LEU A 261 12.15 18.78 -1.17
N LEU A 262 11.50 17.73 -0.67
CA LEU A 262 10.68 16.86 -1.51
C LEU A 262 9.59 17.67 -2.20
N ARG A 263 8.86 18.52 -1.47
CA ARG A 263 7.83 19.38 -2.06
C ARG A 263 8.39 20.26 -3.18
N GLN A 264 9.58 20.84 -3.00
CA GLN A 264 10.25 21.61 -4.06
C GLN A 264 10.43 20.78 -5.32
N TRP A 265 10.86 19.52 -5.19
CA TRP A 265 10.98 18.61 -6.33
C TRP A 265 9.64 18.29 -6.98
N PHE A 266 8.60 17.99 -6.20
CA PHE A 266 7.26 17.74 -6.73
C PHE A 266 6.66 18.96 -7.47
N ASP A 267 6.87 20.16 -6.95
CA ASP A 267 6.30 21.40 -7.51
C ASP A 267 7.10 21.93 -8.71
N HIS A 268 8.43 21.76 -8.71
CA HIS A 268 9.33 22.42 -9.67
C HIS A 268 10.16 21.46 -10.53
N GLY A 269 9.99 20.15 -10.35
CA GLY A 269 10.76 19.14 -11.07
C GLY A 269 12.25 19.12 -10.71
N GLY A 270 12.62 19.58 -9.51
CA GLY A 270 14.02 19.67 -9.11
C GLY A 270 14.28 20.49 -7.84
N TRP A 271 15.56 20.70 -7.52
CA TRP A 271 16.00 21.55 -6.40
C TRP A 271 17.27 22.33 -6.74
N TYR A 272 17.55 23.37 -5.94
CA TYR A 272 18.76 24.19 -6.10
C TYR A 272 19.98 23.50 -5.50
N GLU A 273 21.14 23.72 -6.14
CA GLU A 273 22.44 23.46 -5.50
C GLU A 273 22.63 24.35 -4.28
N ARG A 274 23.33 23.83 -3.27
CA ARG A 274 23.57 24.52 -2.00
C ARG A 274 24.74 25.50 -2.05
N LYS A 275 25.61 25.38 -3.07
CA LYS A 275 26.82 26.21 -3.22
C LYS A 275 26.63 27.23 -4.35
N PRO A 276 27.06 28.50 -4.16
CA PRO A 276 27.05 29.52 -5.21
C PRO A 276 27.68 29.01 -6.53
N PRO A 277 27.07 29.29 -7.69
CA PRO A 277 25.96 30.21 -7.93
C PRO A 277 24.56 29.63 -7.67
N CYS A 278 24.46 28.49 -6.97
CA CYS A 278 23.21 27.79 -6.64
C CYS A 278 22.34 27.49 -7.86
N PRO A 279 22.88 26.86 -8.93
CA PRO A 279 22.08 26.54 -10.11
C PRO A 279 20.94 25.56 -9.77
N PHE A 280 19.82 25.67 -10.50
CA PHE A 280 18.72 24.71 -10.39
C PHE A 280 19.09 23.38 -11.06
N ARG A 281 18.80 22.27 -10.38
CA ARG A 281 18.93 20.91 -10.91
C ARG A 281 17.56 20.37 -11.24
N THR A 282 17.28 20.17 -12.52
CA THR A 282 16.09 19.45 -12.97
C THR A 282 16.31 17.96 -12.81
N ILE A 283 15.36 17.27 -12.20
CA ILE A 283 15.36 15.83 -11.94
C ILE A 283 14.31 15.20 -12.84
N ILE A 284 14.72 14.21 -13.64
CA ILE A 284 13.86 13.53 -14.60
C ILE A 284 13.83 12.02 -14.36
N ASP A 285 12.86 11.35 -14.98
CA ASP A 285 12.71 9.89 -14.97
C ASP A 285 12.63 9.28 -13.56
N THR A 286 11.96 9.99 -12.65
CA THR A 286 11.81 9.62 -11.24
C THR A 286 10.33 9.55 -10.83
N GLN A 287 10.01 8.56 -10.00
CA GLN A 287 8.74 8.39 -9.31
C GLN A 287 8.99 8.22 -7.80
N PHE A 288 7.91 8.25 -7.02
CA PHE A 288 8.01 8.22 -5.56
C PHE A 288 6.95 7.32 -4.95
N VAL A 289 7.40 6.50 -4.00
CA VAL A 289 6.53 5.77 -3.08
C VAL A 289 6.93 6.17 -1.66
N GLY A 290 5.99 6.65 -0.87
CA GLY A 290 6.21 6.92 0.55
C GLY A 290 5.52 5.90 1.43
N SER A 291 6.06 5.62 2.60
CA SER A 291 5.31 5.03 3.71
C SER A 291 5.43 5.84 4.98
N MET A 292 4.34 5.90 5.75
CA MET A 292 4.34 6.56 7.06
C MET A 292 3.25 6.02 7.98
N GLY A 293 3.44 6.24 9.29
CA GLY A 293 2.37 6.07 10.26
C GLY A 293 1.45 7.30 10.33
N PRO A 294 0.21 7.15 10.82
CA PRO A 294 -0.63 8.29 11.15
C PRO A 294 0.05 9.19 12.20
N PRO A 295 -0.21 10.51 12.20
CA PRO A 295 0.42 11.45 13.12
C PRO A 295 0.07 11.14 14.59
N GLY A 296 1.04 11.30 15.49
CA GLY A 296 0.95 10.89 16.89
C GLY A 296 2.11 9.98 17.32
N GLY A 297 2.28 9.78 18.63
CA GLY A 297 3.31 8.85 19.16
C GLY A 297 4.74 9.15 18.70
N GLY A 298 5.09 10.43 18.51
CA GLY A 298 6.40 10.87 17.99
C GLY A 298 6.45 11.12 16.48
N ARG A 299 5.39 10.78 15.74
CA ARG A 299 5.27 11.01 14.29
C ARG A 299 4.62 12.38 14.04
N ASN A 300 5.20 13.15 13.13
CA ASN A 300 4.74 14.51 12.84
C ASN A 300 3.63 14.55 11.77
N PRO A 301 2.71 15.51 11.82
CA PRO A 301 1.84 15.79 10.67
C PRO A 301 2.66 16.27 9.47
N VAL A 302 2.36 15.76 8.28
CA VAL A 302 2.93 16.22 6.99
C VAL A 302 2.01 17.29 6.40
N THR A 303 2.59 18.28 5.73
CA THR A 303 1.82 19.38 5.13
C THR A 303 0.96 18.90 3.95
N ASN A 304 -0.28 19.39 3.88
CA ASN A 304 -1.19 19.14 2.75
C ASN A 304 -0.59 19.57 1.39
N ARG A 305 0.37 20.51 1.42
CA ARG A 305 1.08 20.97 0.21
C ARG A 305 1.94 19.87 -0.43
N LEU A 306 2.52 18.97 0.36
CA LEU A 306 3.20 17.79 -0.17
C LEU A 306 2.20 16.65 -0.41
N LEU A 307 1.28 16.44 0.54
CA LEU A 307 0.33 15.33 0.49
C LEU A 307 -0.55 15.34 -0.77
N ARG A 308 -0.86 16.52 -1.34
CA ARG A 308 -1.65 16.66 -2.58
C ARG A 308 -1.07 15.98 -3.82
N HIS A 309 0.20 15.58 -3.79
CA HIS A 309 0.87 14.94 -4.93
C HIS A 309 0.73 13.41 -4.92
N PHE A 310 0.12 12.84 -3.87
CA PHE A 310 0.06 11.40 -3.67
C PHE A 310 -1.35 10.84 -3.83
N ASN A 311 -1.40 9.62 -4.38
CA ASN A 311 -2.51 8.71 -4.22
C ASN A 311 -2.35 7.98 -2.87
N PHE A 312 -3.37 8.05 -2.03
CA PHE A 312 -3.32 7.49 -0.68
C PHE A 312 -3.76 6.03 -0.69
N LEU A 313 -2.96 5.17 -0.06
CA LEU A 313 -3.33 3.79 0.24
C LEU A 313 -3.25 3.59 1.75
N SER A 314 -4.39 3.57 2.43
CA SER A 314 -4.43 3.31 3.87
C SER A 314 -4.34 1.82 4.16
N PHE A 315 -3.21 1.38 4.73
CA PHE A 315 -2.99 0.03 5.23
C PHE A 315 -3.68 -0.11 6.58
N THR A 316 -4.86 -0.73 6.55
CA THR A 316 -5.62 -1.07 7.76
C THR A 316 -4.95 -2.19 8.55
N GLU A 317 -5.36 -2.34 9.80
CA GLU A 317 -4.97 -3.51 10.58
C GLU A 317 -5.43 -4.79 9.90
N MET A 318 -4.53 -5.77 9.87
CA MET A 318 -4.78 -7.08 9.28
C MET A 318 -5.90 -7.80 10.04
N SER A 319 -6.75 -8.52 9.32
CA SER A 319 -7.79 -9.35 9.95
C SER A 319 -7.19 -10.59 10.63
N ASP A 320 -7.84 -11.07 11.68
CA ASP A 320 -7.45 -12.32 12.34
C ASP A 320 -7.42 -13.49 11.36
N SER A 321 -8.34 -13.55 10.40
CA SER A 321 -8.32 -14.54 9.32
C SER A 321 -7.05 -14.50 8.47
N SER A 322 -6.53 -13.29 8.18
CA SER A 322 -5.29 -13.12 7.43
C SER A 322 -4.07 -13.48 8.28
N ILE A 323 -4.06 -13.10 9.56
CA ILE A 323 -3.01 -13.45 10.52
C ILE A 323 -2.93 -14.98 10.66
N SER A 324 -4.07 -15.64 10.91
CA SER A 324 -4.14 -17.10 11.01
C SER A 324 -3.70 -17.77 9.72
N ARG A 325 -4.14 -17.30 8.54
CA ARG A 325 -3.67 -17.84 7.25
C ARG A 325 -2.15 -17.78 7.15
N ILE A 326 -1.53 -16.64 7.45
CA ILE A 326 -0.07 -16.46 7.37
C ILE A 326 0.62 -17.50 8.26
N PHE A 327 0.27 -17.54 9.54
CA PHE A 327 1.01 -18.35 10.50
C PHE A 327 0.69 -19.84 10.41
N THR A 328 -0.54 -20.24 10.09
CA THR A 328 -0.88 -21.65 9.81
C THR A 328 -0.15 -22.15 8.57
N THR A 329 -0.03 -21.32 7.52
CA THR A 329 0.69 -21.71 6.29
C THR A 329 2.18 -21.95 6.57
N ILE A 330 2.83 -21.06 7.32
CA ILE A 330 4.26 -21.18 7.64
C ILE A 330 4.50 -22.34 8.60
N LEU A 331 3.78 -22.37 9.73
CA LEU A 331 3.96 -23.38 10.77
C LEU A 331 3.57 -24.76 10.26
N GLY A 332 2.49 -24.87 9.49
CA GLY A 332 2.02 -26.12 8.91
C GLY A 332 3.01 -26.72 7.94
N ALA A 333 3.65 -25.91 7.09
CA ALA A 333 4.71 -26.37 6.19
C ALA A 333 5.91 -26.93 6.98
N PHE A 334 6.32 -26.25 8.05
CA PHE A 334 7.37 -26.73 8.93
C PHE A 334 6.96 -28.03 9.65
N PHE A 335 5.74 -28.10 10.20
CA PHE A 335 5.27 -29.28 10.91
C PHE A 335 5.18 -30.50 10.02
N LYS A 336 4.69 -30.32 8.79
CA LYS A 336 4.61 -31.39 7.79
C LYS A 336 5.98 -31.95 7.41
N LYS A 337 7.01 -31.11 7.40
CA LYS A 337 8.39 -31.54 7.13
C LYS A 337 9.02 -32.27 8.32
N SER A 338 8.78 -31.78 9.53
CA SER A 338 9.62 -32.10 10.70
C SER A 338 8.99 -33.05 11.71
N PHE A 339 7.66 -33.24 11.73
CA PHE A 339 6.96 -34.01 12.77
C PHE A 339 5.88 -34.95 12.20
N GLY A 340 5.41 -35.89 13.04
CA GLY A 340 4.31 -36.81 12.72
C GLY A 340 2.91 -36.17 12.74
N GLU A 341 1.89 -36.93 12.33
CA GLU A 341 0.51 -36.45 12.13
C GLU A 341 -0.15 -35.85 13.38
N SER A 342 0.15 -36.43 14.54
CA SER A 342 -0.24 -35.96 15.89
C SER A 342 0.11 -34.49 16.13
N ILE A 343 1.34 -34.07 15.79
CA ILE A 343 1.81 -32.70 15.96
C ILE A 343 1.29 -31.83 14.82
N GLN A 344 1.23 -32.37 13.59
CA GLN A 344 0.68 -31.65 12.45
C GLN A 344 -0.77 -31.19 12.71
N SER A 345 -1.61 -32.03 13.30
CA SER A 345 -3.00 -31.69 13.62
C SER A 345 -3.14 -30.60 14.70
N SER A 346 -2.09 -30.35 15.49
CA SER A 346 -2.07 -29.26 16.47
C SER A 346 -1.80 -27.88 15.87
N CYS A 347 -1.35 -27.79 14.61
CA CYS A 347 -0.90 -26.54 13.99
C CYS A 347 -1.96 -25.43 14.07
N GLU A 348 -3.20 -25.72 13.66
CA GLU A 348 -4.29 -24.74 13.67
C GLU A 348 -4.63 -24.28 15.10
N HIS A 349 -4.62 -25.21 16.06
CA HIS A 349 -4.87 -24.92 17.47
C HIS A 349 -3.79 -24.01 18.08
N VAL A 350 -2.51 -24.27 17.78
CA VAL A 350 -1.38 -23.45 18.24
C VAL A 350 -1.48 -22.04 17.68
N VAL A 351 -1.80 -21.90 16.39
CA VAL A 351 -1.95 -20.58 15.75
C VAL A 351 -3.16 -19.84 16.33
N ALA A 352 -4.31 -20.51 16.47
CA ALA A 352 -5.51 -19.92 17.07
C ALA A 352 -5.23 -19.40 18.49
N ALA A 353 -4.64 -20.22 19.35
CA ALA A 353 -4.29 -19.82 20.71
C ALA A 353 -3.29 -18.65 20.74
N THR A 354 -2.34 -18.61 19.80
CA THR A 354 -1.37 -17.50 19.68
C THR A 354 -2.06 -16.20 19.28
N VAL A 355 -3.00 -16.25 18.34
CA VAL A 355 -3.80 -15.09 17.91
C VAL A 355 -4.70 -14.60 19.03
N ASP A 356 -5.36 -15.50 19.76
CA ASP A 356 -6.20 -15.15 20.91
C ASP A 356 -5.39 -14.46 22.01
N CYS A 357 -4.22 -15.02 22.34
CA CYS A 357 -3.31 -14.43 23.33
C CYS A 357 -2.83 -13.04 22.89
N TYR A 358 -2.46 -12.89 21.62
CA TYR A 358 -2.06 -11.60 21.06
C TYR A 358 -3.17 -10.56 21.17
N ASN A 359 -4.40 -10.92 20.81
CA ASN A 359 -5.56 -10.03 20.88
C ASN A 359 -5.88 -9.63 22.33
N ALA A 360 -5.82 -10.58 23.27
CA ALA A 360 -5.99 -10.30 24.69
C ALA A 360 -4.92 -9.33 25.24
N ILE A 361 -3.64 -9.56 24.87
CA ILE A 361 -2.53 -8.69 25.26
C ILE A 361 -2.70 -7.28 24.70
N ARG A 362 -3.08 -7.15 23.43
CA ARG A 362 -3.32 -5.83 22.81
C ARG A 362 -4.44 -5.05 23.48
N ALA A 363 -5.50 -5.74 23.90
CA ALA A 363 -6.62 -5.11 24.59
C ALA A 363 -6.25 -4.67 26.01
N ALA A 364 -5.48 -5.49 26.75
CA ALA A 364 -5.17 -5.25 28.15
C ALA A 364 -3.94 -4.36 28.39
N LEU A 365 -2.92 -4.48 27.54
CA LEU A 365 -1.60 -3.86 27.73
C LEU A 365 -1.38 -2.73 26.73
N LEU A 366 -2.06 -1.61 26.95
CA LEU A 366 -1.93 -0.41 26.14
C LEU A 366 -0.68 0.41 26.53
N PRO A 367 -0.06 1.11 25.57
CA PRO A 367 1.04 2.02 25.86
C PRO A 367 0.52 3.23 26.66
N THR A 368 1.05 3.41 27.86
CA THR A 368 0.82 4.59 28.70
C THR A 368 2.14 5.33 28.93
N PRO A 369 2.15 6.58 29.42
CA PRO A 369 3.41 7.26 29.75
C PRO A 369 4.30 6.47 30.73
N SER A 370 3.70 5.75 31.69
CA SER A 370 4.42 4.88 32.63
C SER A 370 4.79 3.51 32.05
N LYS A 371 4.13 3.08 30.97
CA LYS A 371 4.33 1.78 30.31
C LYS A 371 4.49 1.95 28.80
N SER A 372 5.39 2.85 28.40
CA SER A 372 5.60 3.23 27.00
C SER A 372 6.13 2.09 26.13
N HIS A 373 6.70 1.05 26.76
CA HIS A 373 7.22 -0.15 26.11
C HIS A 373 6.14 -1.19 25.77
N TYR A 374 4.87 -0.96 26.12
CA TYR A 374 3.75 -1.84 25.75
C TYR A 374 3.34 -1.62 24.30
N THR A 375 4.18 -2.10 23.38
CA THR A 375 3.98 -1.99 21.94
C THR A 375 3.99 -3.38 21.32
N PHE A 376 2.80 -3.90 21.00
CA PHE A 376 2.63 -5.23 20.42
C PHE A 376 2.19 -5.13 18.95
N ASN A 377 2.89 -5.83 18.06
CA ASN A 377 2.59 -5.84 16.63
C ASN A 377 2.85 -7.22 16.01
N LEU A 378 2.65 -7.38 14.69
CA LEU A 378 2.82 -8.67 14.02
C LEU A 378 4.22 -9.29 14.16
N ARG A 379 5.26 -8.49 14.46
CA ARG A 379 6.61 -9.00 14.72
C ARG A 379 6.65 -9.87 15.98
N ASP A 380 5.77 -9.64 16.95
CA ASP A 380 5.75 -10.40 18.20
C ASP A 380 5.16 -11.80 17.97
N LEU A 381 4.04 -11.92 17.24
CA LEU A 381 3.54 -13.24 16.81
C LEU A 381 4.57 -13.95 15.94
N SER A 382 5.23 -13.21 15.04
CA SER A 382 6.26 -13.77 14.16
C SER A 382 7.39 -14.43 14.96
N LYS A 383 7.83 -13.81 16.06
CA LYS A 383 8.85 -14.40 16.95
C LYS A 383 8.36 -15.65 17.67
N VAL A 384 7.09 -15.69 18.10
CA VAL A 384 6.50 -16.88 18.74
C VAL A 384 6.51 -18.06 17.76
N VAL A 385 5.99 -17.85 16.55
CA VAL A 385 5.96 -18.89 15.51
C VAL A 385 7.36 -19.31 15.10
N GLN A 386 8.29 -18.35 14.95
CA GLN A 386 9.70 -18.65 14.68
C GLN A 386 10.33 -19.46 15.83
N GLY A 387 9.93 -19.24 17.07
CA GLY A 387 10.32 -20.05 18.22
C GLY A 387 9.82 -21.50 18.09
N CYS A 388 8.56 -21.70 17.73
CA CYS A 388 8.00 -23.03 17.45
C CYS A 388 8.73 -23.74 16.31
N MET A 389 9.20 -23.00 15.30
CA MET A 389 10.00 -23.55 14.19
C MET A 389 11.41 -24.01 14.59
N ARG A 390 11.84 -23.77 15.83
CA ARG A 390 13.13 -24.24 16.37
C ARG A 390 13.01 -25.48 17.25
N CYS A 391 11.81 -26.02 17.43
CA CYS A 391 11.61 -27.26 18.16
C CYS A 391 12.38 -28.41 17.49
N ASP A 392 13.10 -29.21 18.29
CA ASP A 392 13.82 -30.39 17.80
C ASP A 392 12.84 -31.57 17.70
N PRO A 393 12.70 -32.20 16.52
CA PRO A 393 11.92 -33.43 16.33
C PRO A 393 12.28 -34.55 17.29
N ARG A 394 13.51 -34.60 17.78
CA ARG A 394 13.98 -35.65 18.69
C ARG A 394 13.46 -35.49 20.11
N SER A 395 13.21 -34.27 20.55
CA SER A 395 12.74 -33.96 21.91
C SER A 395 11.25 -33.64 21.96
N THR A 396 10.63 -33.36 20.83
CA THR A 396 9.20 -33.08 20.70
C THR A 396 8.48 -34.35 20.28
N SER A 397 8.24 -35.25 21.24
CA SER A 397 7.52 -36.50 21.01
C SER A 397 6.01 -36.30 21.09
N ASP A 398 5.27 -37.24 20.52
CA ASP A 398 3.82 -37.32 20.65
C ASP A 398 3.38 -37.27 22.12
N VAL A 399 2.19 -36.69 22.34
CA VAL A 399 1.51 -36.81 23.64
C VAL A 399 1.37 -38.30 23.91
N LYS A 400 2.05 -38.80 24.95
CA LYS A 400 1.82 -40.16 25.43
C LYS A 400 0.33 -40.26 25.77
N GLN A 401 -0.40 -41.05 24.98
CA GLN A 401 -1.81 -41.35 25.21
C GLN A 401 -2.05 -41.93 26.59
#